data_AF-A0A260WFL9-F1
#
_entry.id   AF-A0A260WFL9-F1
#
_cell.length_a   1.000
_cell.length_b   1.000
_cell.length_c   1.000
_cell.angle_alpha   90.00
_cell.angle_beta   90.00
_cell.angle_gamma   90.00
#
_symmetry.space_group_name_H-M   'P 1'
#
loop_
_entity.id
_entity.type
_entity.pdbx_description
1 polymer ?
#
loop_
_entity_poly.entity_id
_entity_poly.type
_entity_poly.pdbx_seq_one_letter_code
_entity_poly.pdbx_strand_id
1 'polypeptide(L)'
;MTPQKRGVVPTAEEQRLRAAVVGAVAAEKELRDAVVAALVAGGSVREVARVSGISVNTIERWGRAGGWPSAEQSAAWAKAKAERAALRERQAEARRRLEEMDHE
;
A
#
# COMPACT_ATOMS: atom_id res chain seq x y z
N MET A 1 44.14 -30.42 -2.64
CA MET A 1 42.77 -29.85 -2.72
C MET A 1 41.79 -31.01 -2.76
N THR A 2 41.00 -31.20 -1.71
CA THR A 2 40.03 -32.30 -1.66
C THR A 2 38.96 -32.08 -2.73
N PRO A 3 38.68 -33.04 -3.61
CA PRO A 3 37.67 -32.86 -4.65
C PRO A 3 36.31 -32.53 -4.03
N GLN A 4 35.66 -31.46 -4.48
CA GLN A 4 34.29 -31.17 -4.09
C GLN A 4 33.35 -32.26 -4.61
N LYS A 5 32.55 -32.86 -3.73
CA LYS A 5 31.51 -33.82 -4.13
C LYS A 5 30.41 -33.08 -4.89
N ARG A 6 30.20 -33.44 -6.16
CA ARG A 6 29.13 -32.88 -6.99
C ARG A 6 27.76 -33.25 -6.41
N GLY A 7 26.81 -32.31 -6.44
CA GLY A 7 25.41 -32.55 -6.08
C GLY A 7 25.11 -32.64 -4.58
N VAL A 8 26.08 -32.33 -3.70
CA VAL A 8 25.89 -32.38 -2.25
C VAL A 8 26.19 -31.01 -1.65
N VAL A 9 25.22 -30.41 -0.98
CA VAL A 9 25.47 -29.25 -0.12
C VAL A 9 26.09 -29.75 1.19
N PRO A 10 27.25 -29.23 1.63
CA PRO A 10 27.82 -29.60 2.91
C PRO A 10 26.84 -29.34 4.05
N THR A 11 26.73 -30.27 5.00
CA THR A 11 25.71 -30.23 6.07
C THR A 11 25.69 -28.92 6.86
N ALA A 12 26.86 -28.32 7.11
CA ALA A 12 26.96 -27.01 7.79
C ALA A 12 26.32 -25.88 6.97
N GLU A 13 26.56 -25.85 5.65
CA GLU A 13 25.96 -24.84 4.77
C GLU A 13 24.47 -25.11 4.55
N GLU A 14 24.04 -26.37 4.52
CA GLU A 14 22.62 -26.73 4.46
C GLU A 14 21.86 -26.18 5.68
N GLN A 15 22.40 -26.34 6.88
CA GLN A 15 21.81 -25.79 8.10
C GLN A 15 21.78 -24.26 8.07
N ARG A 16 22.88 -23.62 7.64
CA ARG A 16 22.96 -22.17 7.48
C ARG A 16 21.92 -21.64 6.48
N LEU A 17 21.75 -22.31 5.34
CA LEU A 17 20.77 -21.95 4.33
C LEU A 17 19.34 -22.09 4.87
N ARG A 18 19.02 -23.18 5.57
CA ARG A 18 17.71 -23.37 6.19
C ARG A 18 17.41 -22.27 7.21
N ALA A 19 18.38 -21.93 8.07
CA ALA A 19 18.23 -20.85 9.03
C ALA A 19 18.03 -19.49 8.34
N ALA A 20 18.80 -19.21 7.29
CA ALA A 20 18.65 -17.99 6.50
C ALA A 20 17.28 -17.88 5.84
N VAL A 21 16.74 -18.98 5.30
CA VAL A 21 15.38 -19.02 4.72
C VAL A 21 14.32 -18.71 5.78
N VAL A 22 14.42 -19.32 6.96
CA VAL A 22 13.50 -19.02 8.08
C VAL A 22 13.55 -17.55 8.47
N GLY A 23 14.77 -16.99 8.59
CA GLY A 23 14.96 -15.57 8.88
C GLY A 23 14.37 -14.66 7.80
N ALA A 24 14.56 -14.99 6.52
CA ALA A 24 14.02 -14.23 5.40
C ALA A 24 12.48 -14.22 5.38
N VAL A 25 11.84 -15.37 5.64
CA VAL A 25 10.38 -15.48 5.72
C VAL A 25 9.83 -14.65 6.88
N ALA A 26 10.47 -14.70 8.05
CA ALA A 26 10.06 -13.90 9.20
C ALA A 26 10.19 -12.40 8.92
N ALA A 27 11.31 -11.97 8.32
CA ALA A 27 11.54 -10.58 7.95
C ALA A 27 10.55 -10.07 6.88
N GLU A 28 10.21 -10.88 5.87
CA GLU A 28 9.20 -10.51 4.88
C GLU A 28 7.82 -10.34 5.52
N LYS A 29 7.45 -11.25 6.44
CA LYS A 29 6.18 -11.13 7.17
C LYS A 29 6.11 -9.84 7.97
N GLU A 30 7.16 -9.53 8.74
CA GLU A 30 7.23 -8.29 9.52
C GLU A 30 7.13 -7.06 8.63
N LEU A 31 7.85 -7.05 7.51
CA LEU A 31 7.81 -5.94 6.54
C LEU A 31 6.39 -5.74 5.98
N ARG A 32 5.69 -6.84 5.66
CA ARG A 32 4.30 -6.79 5.20
C ARG A 32 3.36 -6.21 6.26
N ASP A 33 3.48 -6.68 7.50
CA ASP A 33 2.65 -6.23 8.62
C ASP A 33 2.90 -4.74 8.91
N ALA A 34 4.16 -4.29 8.88
CA ALA A 34 4.52 -2.88 9.03
C ALA A 34 3.94 -1.98 7.92
N VAL A 35 3.96 -2.44 6.66
CA VAL A 35 3.33 -1.73 5.54
C VAL A 35 1.83 -1.55 5.77
N VAL A 36 1.14 -2.61 6.18
CA VAL A 36 -0.30 -2.56 6.46
C VAL A 36 -0.59 -1.60 7.61
N ALA A 37 0.17 -1.69 8.71
CA ALA A 37 0.00 -0.83 9.87
C ALA A 37 0.19 0.66 9.50
N ALA A 38 1.20 0.98 8.70
CA ALA A 38 1.45 2.35 8.23
C ALA A 38 0.28 2.90 7.40
N LEU A 39 -0.30 2.08 6.51
CA LEU A 39 -1.44 2.48 5.68
C LEU A 39 -2.71 2.69 6.53
N VAL A 40 -2.98 1.78 7.48
CA VAL A 40 -4.13 1.89 8.40
C VAL A 40 -3.99 3.13 9.30
N ALA A 41 -2.77 3.46 9.73
CA ALA A 41 -2.48 4.69 10.47
C ALA A 41 -2.62 5.99 9.63
N GLY A 42 -2.96 5.88 8.34
CA GLY A 42 -3.18 7.03 7.45
C GLY A 42 -2.00 7.39 6.56
N GLY A 43 -0.93 6.59 6.55
CA GLY A 43 0.17 6.75 5.61
C GLY A 43 -0.31 6.65 4.16
N SER A 44 0.15 7.56 3.30
CA SER A 44 -0.17 7.49 1.88
C SER A 44 0.65 6.41 1.19
N VAL A 45 0.08 5.72 0.20
CA VAL A 45 0.78 4.67 -0.56
C VAL A 45 2.11 5.16 -1.14
N ARG A 46 2.16 6.40 -1.65
CA ARG A 46 3.38 6.99 -2.21
C ARG A 46 4.46 7.19 -1.16
N GLU A 47 4.08 7.64 0.03
CA GLU A 47 5.03 7.88 1.11
C GLU A 47 5.55 6.58 1.70
N VAL A 48 4.68 5.57 1.86
CA VAL A 48 5.09 4.22 2.25
C VAL A 48 6.04 3.63 1.21
N ALA A 49 5.80 3.85 -0.09
CA ALA A 49 6.71 3.41 -1.17
C ALA A 49 8.07 4.09 -1.09
N ARG A 50 8.08 5.40 -0.86
CA ARG A 50 9.30 6.19 -0.72
C ARG A 50 10.16 5.71 0.46
N VAL A 51 9.55 5.43 1.61
CA VAL A 51 10.26 5.00 2.83
C VAL A 51 10.74 3.56 2.74
N SER A 52 9.88 2.65 2.27
CA SER A 52 10.20 1.22 2.24
C SER A 52 11.04 0.78 1.03
N GLY A 53 11.09 1.59 -0.03
CA GLY A 53 11.69 1.20 -1.32
C GLY A 53 10.85 0.17 -2.10
N ILE A 54 9.65 -0.17 -1.61
CA ILE A 54 8.76 -1.14 -2.24
C ILE A 54 7.92 -0.44 -3.31
N SER A 55 7.66 -1.13 -4.42
CA SER A 55 6.75 -0.63 -5.45
C SER A 55 5.35 -0.34 -4.91
N VAL A 56 4.76 0.75 -5.39
CA VAL A 56 3.36 1.15 -5.10
C VAL A 56 2.39 -0.02 -5.28
N ASN A 57 2.51 -0.79 -6.37
CA ASN A 57 1.63 -1.93 -6.64
C ASN A 57 1.72 -3.02 -5.54
N THR A 58 2.92 -3.29 -5.03
CA THR A 58 3.10 -4.28 -3.95
C THR A 58 2.49 -3.77 -2.64
N ILE A 59 2.68 -2.49 -2.31
CA ILE A 59 2.09 -1.87 -1.13
C ILE A 59 0.57 -1.93 -1.17
N GLU A 60 -0.05 -1.58 -2.30
CA GLU A 60 -1.51 -1.65 -2.41
C GLU A 60 -2.02 -3.09 -2.31
N ARG A 61 -1.33 -4.06 -2.93
CA ARG A 61 -1.69 -5.48 -2.83
C ARG A 61 -1.64 -5.96 -1.38
N TRP A 62 -0.55 -5.65 -0.67
CA TRP A 62 -0.40 -6.02 0.74
C TRP A 62 -1.40 -5.30 1.64
N GLY A 63 -1.60 -3.99 1.43
CA GLY A 63 -2.59 -3.20 2.14
C GLY A 63 -4.00 -3.79 2.02
N ARG A 64 -4.45 -4.07 0.80
CA ARG A 64 -5.77 -4.69 0.55
C ARG A 64 -5.93 -6.05 1.23
N ALA A 65 -4.88 -6.88 1.19
CA ALA A 65 -4.89 -8.17 1.87
C ALA A 65 -4.89 -8.05 3.41
N GLY A 66 -4.32 -6.96 3.94
CA GLY A 66 -4.19 -6.69 5.37
C GLY A 66 -5.30 -5.82 5.97
N GLY A 67 -6.38 -5.53 5.23
CA GLY A 67 -7.52 -4.76 5.75
C GLY A 67 -7.40 -3.23 5.59
N TRP A 68 -6.49 -2.76 4.74
CA TRP A 68 -6.49 -1.37 4.26
C TRP A 68 -7.28 -1.23 2.94
N PRO A 69 -8.09 -0.16 2.77
CA PRO A 69 -8.44 0.84 3.79
C PRO A 69 -9.31 0.27 4.91
N SER A 70 -9.17 0.83 6.11
CA SER A 70 -10.07 0.48 7.21
C SER A 70 -11.51 0.92 6.89
N ALA A 71 -12.50 0.35 7.60
CA ALA A 71 -13.90 0.75 7.44
C ALA A 71 -14.10 2.25 7.72
N GLU A 72 -13.42 2.78 8.72
CA GLU A 72 -13.43 4.20 9.07
C GLU A 72 -12.81 5.07 7.96
N GLN A 73 -11.63 4.69 7.46
CA GLN A 73 -11.01 5.39 6.33
C GLN A 73 -11.92 5.38 5.09
N SER A 74 -12.53 4.24 4.80
CA SER A 74 -13.46 4.08 3.69
C SER A 74 -14.68 5.00 3.83
N ALA A 75 -15.27 5.07 5.03
CA ALA A 75 -16.39 5.95 5.32
C ALA A 75 -16.00 7.44 5.21
N ALA A 76 -14.84 7.81 5.75
CA ALA A 76 -14.31 9.18 5.65
C ALA A 76 -14.08 9.59 4.19
N TRP A 77 -13.51 8.71 3.38
CA TRP A 77 -13.30 8.98 1.94
C TRP A 77 -14.62 9.07 1.18
N ALA A 78 -15.61 8.22 1.50
CA ALA A 78 -16.94 8.29 0.90
C ALA A 78 -17.63 9.63 1.22
N LYS A 79 -17.57 10.07 2.49
CA LYS A 79 -18.10 11.37 2.92
C LYS A 79 -17.41 12.52 2.19
N ALA A 80 -16.09 12.55 2.19
CA ALA A 80 -15.31 13.59 1.50
C ALA A 80 -15.61 13.62 -0.02
N LYS A 81 -15.83 12.45 -0.64
CA LYS A 81 -16.24 12.36 -2.05
C LYS A 81 -17.63 12.96 -2.27
N ALA A 82 -18.59 12.68 -1.39
CA ALA A 82 -19.94 13.23 -1.48
C ALA A 82 -19.95 14.76 -1.31
N GLU A 83 -19.21 15.28 -0.33
CA GLU A 83 -19.05 16.74 -0.12
C GLU A 83 -18.44 17.44 -1.35
N ARG A 84 -17.40 16.85 -1.93
CA ARG A 84 -16.79 17.37 -3.17
C ARG A 84 -17.75 17.34 -4.35
N ALA A 85 -18.59 16.31 -4.46
CA ALA A 85 -19.59 16.23 -5.53
C ALA A 85 -20.65 17.33 -5.38
N ALA A 86 -21.20 17.51 -4.18
CA ALA A 86 -22.18 18.56 -3.89
C ALA A 86 -21.63 19.96 -4.16
N LEU A 87 -20.36 20.22 -3.82
CA LEU A 87 -19.71 21.50 -4.12
C LEU A 87 -19.61 21.75 -5.64
N ARG A 88 -19.25 20.73 -6.43
CA ARG A 88 -19.18 20.85 -7.89
C ARG A 88 -20.54 21.13 -8.51
N GLU A 89 -21.59 20.52 -7.98
CA GLU A 89 -22.96 20.76 -8.46
C GLU A 89 -23.39 22.20 -8.19
N ARG A 90 -23.17 22.72 -6.98
CA ARG A 90 -23.44 24.13 -6.65
C ARG A 90 -22.64 25.09 -7.54
N GLN A 91 -21.38 24.78 -7.82
CA GLN A 91 -20.55 25.56 -8.73
C GLN A 91 -21.12 25.56 -10.16
N ALA A 92 -21.60 24.42 -10.64
CA ALA A 92 -22.22 24.31 -11.96
C ALA A 92 -23.55 25.09 -12.03
N GLU A 93 -24.38 25.05 -10.99
CA GLU A 93 -25.60 25.86 -10.89
C GLU A 93 -25.32 27.35 -10.86
N ALA A 94 -24.37 27.79 -10.03
CA ALA A 94 -23.98 29.19 -9.95
C ALA A 94 -23.45 29.70 -11.31
N ARG A 95 -22.65 28.88 -11.99
CA ARG A 95 -22.16 29.19 -13.32
C ARG A 95 -23.30 29.33 -14.34
N ARG A 96 -24.29 28.43 -14.35
CA ARG A 96 -25.46 28.54 -15.22
C ARG A 96 -26.26 29.82 -14.98
N ARG A 97 -26.50 30.16 -13.70
CA ARG A 97 -27.21 31.42 -13.35
C ARG A 97 -26.47 32.66 -13.83
N LEU A 98 -25.14 32.67 -13.75
CA LEU A 98 -24.33 33.77 -14.27
C LEU A 98 -24.44 33.86 -15.79
N GLU A 99 -24.33 32.73 -16.49
CA GLU A 99 -24.50 32.66 -17.95
C GLU A 99 -25.90 33.12 -18.39
N GLU A 100 -26.96 32.80 -17.62
CA GLU A 100 -28.33 33.29 -17.88
C GLU A 100 -28.45 34.82 -17.67
N MET A 101 -27.82 35.38 -16.63
CA MET A 101 -27.83 36.82 -16.36
C MET A 101 -27.03 37.65 -17.38
N ASP A 102 -25.97 37.09 -17.97
CA ASP A 102 -25.18 37.76 -19.02
C ASP A 102 -25.88 37.78 -20.40
N HIS A 103 -26.99 37.04 -20.54
CA HIS A 103 -27.77 36.94 -21.78
C HIS A 103 -29.08 37.75 -21.77
N GLU A 104 -29.42 38.41 -20.66
CA GLU A 104 -30.52 39.40 -20.53
C GLU A 104 -30.02 40.85 -20.71
#